data_AF-A0A527YYQ7-F1
#
_entry.id   AF-A0A527YYQ7-F1
#
_cell.length_a   1.000
_cell.length_b   1.000
_cell.length_c   1.000
_cell.angle_alpha   90.00
_cell.angle_beta   90.00
_cell.angle_gamma   90.00
#
_symmetry.space_group_name_H-M   'P 1'
#
loop_
_entity.id
_entity.type
_entity.pdbx_description
1 polymer ?
#
loop_
_entity_poly.entity_id
_entity_poly.type
_entity_poly.pdbx_seq_one_letter_code
_entity_poly.pdbx_strand_id
1 'polypeptide(L)'
;VLINWREVTNGSAGISGIPKVTFFGLITFNVSDPNYIAKVLDIATSSAYYKIFLYYLILGLCLLTAFVTIRLRRMPVGRAWEALREDEIACRSLGINTTTTKLTAFATGAMFGGFAGSFFAARQGFVSPESFIFLESAIILA
;
A
#
# COMPACT_ATOMS: atom_id res chain seq x y z
N VAL A 1 5.16 -3.60 21.14
CA VAL A 1 6.03 -4.11 20.05
C VAL A 1 6.64 -2.95 19.26
N LEU A 2 5.84 -2.07 18.62
CA LEU A 2 6.32 -0.91 17.84
C LEU A 2 7.33 0.02 18.56
N ILE A 3 7.15 0.27 19.86
CA ILE A 3 8.02 1.18 20.64
C ILE A 3 9.21 0.45 21.28
N ASN A 4 9.10 -0.87 21.49
CA ASN A 4 10.12 -1.65 22.20
C ASN A 4 11.14 -2.30 21.26
N TRP A 5 10.80 -2.52 19.99
CA TRP A 5 11.64 -3.26 19.04
C TRP A 5 12.62 -2.35 18.29
N ARG A 6 13.58 -1.81 19.03
CA ARG A 6 14.51 -0.75 18.55
C ARG A 6 15.32 -1.12 17.31
N GLU A 7 15.68 -2.39 17.11
CA GLU A 7 16.48 -2.82 15.96
C GLU A 7 15.78 -2.61 14.61
N VAL A 8 14.45 -2.68 14.57
CA VAL A 8 13.67 -2.61 13.33
C VAL A 8 12.90 -1.29 13.22
N THR A 9 12.33 -0.80 14.32
CA THR A 9 11.45 0.38 14.31
C THR A 9 12.10 1.64 14.90
N ASN A 10 13.34 1.53 15.40
CA ASN A 10 14.04 2.59 16.12
C ASN A 10 13.29 3.13 17.36
N GLY A 11 12.32 2.37 17.87
CA GLY A 11 11.53 2.71 19.05
C GLY A 11 10.70 3.99 18.87
N SER A 12 10.65 4.85 19.90
CA SER A 12 9.90 6.12 19.86
C SER A 12 10.47 7.15 18.88
N ALA A 13 11.72 7.01 18.43
CA ALA A 13 12.34 7.94 17.49
C ALA A 13 11.82 7.80 16.05
N GLY A 14 11.18 6.66 15.72
CA GLY A 14 10.66 6.38 14.38
C GLY A 14 11.74 6.18 13.33
N ILE A 15 11.29 5.89 12.11
CA ILE A 15 12.17 5.67 10.94
C ILE A 15 12.22 6.96 10.13
N SER A 16 13.41 7.56 10.05
CA SER A 16 13.71 8.76 9.27
C SER A 16 14.63 8.44 8.09
N GLY A 17 14.59 9.28 7.05
CA GLY A 17 15.44 9.10 5.88
C GLY A 17 14.94 8.05 4.90
N ILE A 18 13.63 7.80 4.85
CA ILE A 18 13.04 6.94 3.81
C ILE A 18 13.40 7.56 2.45
N PRO A 19 14.13 6.83 1.58
CA PRO A 19 14.55 7.36 0.29
C PRO A 19 13.32 7.79 -0.50
N LYS A 20 13.39 8.99 -1.07
CA LYS A 20 12.32 9.50 -1.94
C LYS A 20 12.11 8.52 -3.08
N VAL A 21 10.86 8.36 -3.48
CA VAL A 21 10.50 7.44 -4.57
C VAL A 21 11.29 7.81 -5.83
N THR A 22 12.09 6.89 -6.34
CA THR A 22 12.79 7.02 -7.64
C THR A 22 12.12 6.08 -8.64
N PHE A 23 12.09 6.46 -9.92
CA PHE A 23 11.58 5.57 -10.95
C PHE A 23 12.70 4.65 -11.42
N PHE A 24 12.71 3.43 -10.87
CA PHE A 24 13.68 2.36 -11.17
C PHE A 24 15.17 2.77 -11.00
N GLY A 25 15.47 3.76 -10.14
CA GLY A 25 16.82 4.29 -9.93
C GLY A 25 17.38 5.13 -11.09
N LEU A 26 16.66 5.25 -12.21
CA LEU A 26 17.07 5.99 -13.40
C LEU A 26 16.65 7.45 -13.35
N ILE A 27 15.52 7.73 -12.71
CA ILE A 27 14.93 9.06 -12.61
C ILE A 27 14.67 9.39 -11.15
N THR A 28 15.29 10.49 -10.71
CA THR A 28 15.17 10.97 -9.34
C THR A 28 14.32 12.24 -9.30
N PHE A 29 13.54 12.41 -8.24
CA PHE A 29 12.69 13.60 -8.02
C PHE A 29 13.29 14.57 -6.99
N ASN A 30 14.57 14.42 -6.73
CA ASN A 30 15.36 15.32 -5.89
C ASN A 30 15.99 16.40 -6.76
N VAL A 31 15.80 17.66 -6.38
CA VAL A 31 16.37 18.81 -7.10
C VAL A 31 17.90 18.78 -7.09
N SER A 32 18.49 18.11 -6.09
CA SER A 32 19.94 18.01 -5.90
C SER A 32 20.61 16.93 -6.77
N ASP A 33 19.86 16.03 -7.41
CA ASP A 33 20.46 14.89 -8.13
C ASP A 33 20.66 15.16 -9.63
N PRO A 34 21.75 14.65 -10.25
CA PRO A 34 22.04 14.87 -11.68
C PRO A 34 20.95 14.37 -12.63
N ASN A 35 20.25 13.30 -12.24
CA ASN A 35 19.19 12.66 -13.03
C ASN A 35 17.78 13.17 -12.66
N TYR A 36 17.68 14.44 -12.26
CA TYR A 36 16.39 15.04 -11.93
C TYR A 36 15.52 15.15 -13.19
N ILE A 37 14.25 14.73 -13.09
CA ILE A 37 13.32 14.70 -14.24
C ILE A 37 13.26 16.05 -14.98
N ALA A 38 13.30 17.17 -14.26
CA ALA A 38 13.22 18.49 -14.90
C ALA A 38 14.52 18.90 -15.59
N LYS A 39 15.67 18.34 -15.18
CA LYS A 39 16.97 18.56 -15.85
C LYS A 39 17.14 17.68 -17.09
N VAL A 40 16.49 16.51 -17.12
CA VAL A 40 16.45 15.61 -18.28
C VAL A 40 15.42 16.07 -19.32
N LEU A 41 14.31 16.67 -18.88
CA LEU A 41 13.23 17.18 -19.74
C LEU A 41 13.33 18.69 -20.05
N ASP A 42 14.35 19.38 -19.54
CA ASP A 42 14.60 20.83 -19.72
C ASP A 42 13.43 21.74 -19.28
N ILE A 43 12.80 21.37 -18.16
CA ILE A 43 11.66 22.06 -17.55
C ILE A 43 12.11 22.74 -16.24
N ALA A 44 11.45 23.83 -15.85
CA ALA A 44 11.75 24.56 -14.61
C ALA A 44 11.86 23.62 -13.39
N THR A 45 12.95 23.71 -12.63
CA THR A 45 13.17 22.88 -11.43
C THR A 45 12.30 23.36 -10.27
N SER A 46 11.10 22.77 -10.12
CA SER A 46 10.17 23.07 -9.01
C SER A 46 9.87 21.83 -8.17
N SER A 47 9.79 21.99 -6.85
CA SER A 47 9.36 20.93 -5.92
C SER A 47 7.93 20.42 -6.18
N ALA A 48 7.17 21.10 -7.03
CA ALA A 48 5.85 20.69 -7.50
C ALA A 48 5.86 19.36 -8.30
N TYR A 49 6.91 19.10 -9.09
CA TYR A 49 6.98 17.89 -9.93
C TYR A 49 6.97 16.60 -9.11
N TYR A 50 7.54 16.60 -7.90
CA TYR A 50 7.48 15.45 -6.99
C TYR A 50 6.04 15.15 -6.53
N LYS A 51 5.26 16.19 -6.21
CA LYS A 51 3.86 16.03 -5.80
C LYS A 51 3.00 15.50 -6.94
N ILE A 52 3.23 16.01 -8.16
CA ILE A 52 2.55 15.57 -9.38
C ILE A 52 2.87 14.10 -9.67
N PHE A 53 4.14 13.69 -9.56
CA PHE A 53 4.53 12.30 -9.73
C PHE A 53 3.87 11.37 -8.71
N LEU A 54 3.91 11.71 -7.43
CA LEU A 54 3.24 10.92 -6.38
C LEU A 54 1.74 10.80 -6.63
N TYR A 55 1.10 11.84 -7.17
CA TYR A 55 -0.31 11.81 -7.56
C TYR A 55 -0.57 10.79 -8.68
N TYR A 56 0.21 10.81 -9.77
CA TYR A 56 0.05 9.83 -10.84
C TYR A 56 0.41 8.41 -10.38
N LEU A 57 1.35 8.25 -9.46
CA LEU A 57 1.71 6.97 -8.88
C LEU A 57 0.56 6.38 -8.06
N ILE A 58 -0.03 7.15 -7.13
CA ILE A 58 -1.18 6.64 -6.36
C ILE A 58 -2.41 6.42 -7.23
N LEU A 59 -2.62 7.24 -8.27
CA LEU A 59 -3.68 7.04 -9.24
C LEU A 59 -3.48 5.72 -10.00
N GLY A 60 -2.26 5.45 -10.46
CA GLY A 60 -1.89 4.19 -11.11
C GLY A 60 -2.09 2.98 -10.20
N LEU A 61 -1.68 3.08 -8.92
CA LEU A 61 -1.95 2.04 -7.92
C LEU A 61 -3.45 1.83 -7.71
N CYS A 62 -4.24 2.90 -7.62
CA CYS A 62 -5.70 2.81 -7.45
C CYS A 62 -6.38 2.13 -8.66
N LEU A 63 -5.96 2.49 -9.88
CA LEU A 63 -6.47 1.82 -11.09
C LEU A 63 -6.05 0.34 -11.14
N LEU A 64 -4.83 0.03 -10.74
CA LEU A 64 -4.34 -1.34 -10.66
C LEU A 64 -5.12 -2.15 -9.63
N THR A 65 -5.33 -1.64 -8.41
CA THR A 65 -6.10 -2.34 -7.38
C THR A 65 -7.55 -2.52 -7.80
N ALA A 66 -8.18 -1.52 -8.43
CA ALA A 66 -9.52 -1.64 -9.00
C ALA A 66 -9.57 -2.73 -10.09
N PHE A 67 -8.62 -2.71 -11.03
CA PHE A 67 -8.51 -3.71 -12.10
C PHE A 67 -8.35 -5.13 -11.55
N VAL A 68 -7.43 -5.33 -10.60
CA VAL A 68 -7.18 -6.64 -9.98
C VAL A 68 -8.41 -7.10 -9.20
N THR A 69 -9.08 -6.21 -8.47
CA THR A 69 -10.30 -6.54 -7.70
C THR A 69 -11.42 -7.00 -8.63
N ILE A 70 -11.64 -6.30 -9.74
CA ILE A 70 -12.65 -6.68 -10.75
C ILE A 70 -12.30 -8.04 -11.38
N ARG A 71 -11.02 -8.28 -11.67
CA ARG A 71 -10.55 -9.57 -12.21
C ARG A 71 -10.70 -10.71 -11.20
N LEU A 72 -10.32 -10.50 -9.95
CA LEU A 72 -10.45 -11.49 -8.87
C LEU A 72 -11.90 -11.93 -8.67
N ARG A 73 -12.84 -10.98 -8.70
CA ARG A 73 -14.29 -11.29 -8.59
C ARG A 73 -14.79 -12.21 -9.71
N ARG A 74 -14.22 -12.11 -10.92
CA ARG A 74 -14.59 -12.98 -12.05
C ARG A 74 -13.91 -14.35 -12.02
N MET A 75 -12.80 -14.49 -11.29
CA MET A 75 -12.05 -15.74 -11.17
C MET A 75 -12.76 -16.75 -10.26
N PRO A 76 -12.43 -18.05 -10.36
CA PRO A 76 -13.01 -19.09 -9.50
C PRO A 76 -12.84 -18.80 -8.00
N VAL A 77 -11.72 -18.17 -7.62
CA VAL A 77 -11.44 -17.76 -6.24
C VAL A 77 -12.45 -16.72 -5.75
N GLY A 78 -12.78 -15.71 -6.56
CA GLY A 78 -13.79 -14.71 -6.21
C GLY A 78 -15.19 -15.29 -6.12
N ARG A 79 -15.55 -16.22 -7.00
CA ARG A 79 -16.83 -16.95 -6.92
C ARG A 79 -16.92 -17.84 -5.68
N ALA A 80 -15.80 -18.48 -5.29
CA ALA A 80 -15.72 -19.25 -4.06
C ALA A 80 -15.90 -18.37 -2.82
N TRP A 81 -15.36 -17.14 -2.81
CA TRP A 81 -15.62 -16.16 -1.76
C TRP A 81 -17.08 -15.73 -1.69
N GLU A 82 -17.73 -15.54 -2.84
CA GLU A 82 -19.15 -15.19 -2.93
C GLU A 82 -20.06 -16.32 -2.43
N ALA A 83 -19.83 -17.55 -2.88
CA ALA A 83 -20.56 -18.74 -2.41
C ALA A 83 -20.38 -18.98 -0.90
N LEU A 84 -19.16 -18.80 -0.39
CA LEU A 84 -18.86 -18.95 1.03
C LEU A 84 -19.59 -17.92 1.89
N ARG A 85 -19.87 -16.72 1.35
CA ARG A 85 -20.62 -15.68 2.03
C ARG A 85 -22.11 -16.03 2.14
N GLU A 86 -22.67 -16.78 1.20
CA GLU A 86 -24.07 -17.20 1.23
C GLU A 86 -24.32 -18.36 2.19
N ASP A 87 -23.58 -19.47 2.04
CA ASP A 87 -23.70 -20.62 2.93
C ASP A 87 -22.37 -21.39 3.07
N GLU A 88 -21.76 -21.25 4.25
CA GLU A 88 -20.53 -21.93 4.60
C GLU A 88 -20.71 -23.46 4.75
N ILE A 89 -21.87 -23.90 5.26
CA ILE A 89 -22.16 -25.32 5.50
C ILE A 89 -22.32 -26.04 4.15
N ALA A 90 -23.02 -25.41 3.20
CA ALA A 90 -23.14 -25.92 1.84
C ALA A 90 -21.79 -25.95 1.09
N CYS A 91 -20.96 -24.92 1.24
CA CYS A 91 -19.61 -24.94 0.64
C CYS A 91 -18.75 -26.08 1.19
N ARG A 92 -18.86 -26.36 2.49
CA ARG A 92 -18.13 -27.45 3.15
C ARG A 92 -18.62 -28.82 2.69
N SER A 93 -19.92 -29.00 2.44
CA SER A 93 -20.46 -30.26 1.91
C SER A 93 -20.05 -30.51 0.45
N LEU A 94 -19.80 -29.46 -0.32
CA LEU A 94 -19.24 -29.51 -1.69
C LEU A 94 -17.72 -29.75 -1.73
N GLY A 95 -17.06 -29.93 -0.58
CA GLY A 95 -15.63 -30.20 -0.50
C GLY A 95 -14.74 -28.95 -0.58
N ILE A 96 -15.30 -27.74 -0.53
CA ILE A 96 -14.52 -26.50 -0.49
C ILE A 96 -13.93 -26.33 0.90
N ASN A 97 -12.61 -26.12 0.97
CA ASN A 97 -11.93 -25.83 2.22
C ASN A 97 -12.23 -24.38 2.66
N THR A 98 -13.13 -24.23 3.62
CA THR A 98 -13.60 -22.92 4.11
C THR A 98 -12.50 -22.11 4.80
N THR A 99 -11.54 -22.76 5.48
CA THR A 99 -10.46 -22.06 6.19
C THR A 99 -9.48 -21.40 5.22
N THR A 100 -9.01 -22.14 4.22
CA THR A 100 -8.11 -21.59 3.18
C THR A 100 -8.79 -20.50 2.35
N THR A 101 -10.08 -20.67 2.05
CA THR A 101 -10.88 -19.70 1.29
C THR A 101 -11.04 -18.39 2.06
N LYS A 102 -11.29 -18.43 3.38
CA LYS A 102 -11.30 -17.23 4.24
C LYS A 102 -9.91 -16.59 4.35
N LEU A 103 -8.86 -17.40 4.51
CA LEU A 103 -7.50 -16.91 4.66
C LEU A 103 -7.02 -16.17 3.40
N THR A 104 -7.36 -16.67 2.21
CA THR A 104 -7.02 -16.00 0.95
C THR A 104 -7.75 -14.66 0.78
N ALA A 105 -9.03 -14.58 1.19
CA ALA A 105 -9.77 -13.32 1.21
C ALA A 105 -9.12 -12.29 2.16
N PHE A 106 -8.72 -12.73 3.36
CA PHE A 106 -8.02 -11.88 4.33
C PHE A 106 -6.63 -11.44 3.83
N ALA A 107 -5.82 -12.38 3.33
CA ALA A 107 -4.48 -12.12 2.85
C ALA A 107 -4.46 -11.16 1.66
N THR A 108 -5.41 -11.30 0.72
CA THR A 108 -5.53 -10.39 -0.43
C THR A 108 -5.94 -8.99 0.01
N GLY A 109 -6.86 -8.84 0.96
CA GLY A 109 -7.18 -7.55 1.57
C GLY A 109 -5.97 -6.90 2.27
N ALA A 110 -5.25 -7.66 3.10
CA ALA A 110 -4.05 -7.20 3.80
C ALA A 110 -2.94 -6.77 2.83
N MET A 111 -2.76 -7.47 1.71
CA MET A 111 -1.81 -7.12 0.66
C MET A 111 -2.10 -5.74 0.05
N PHE A 112 -3.36 -5.46 -0.29
CA PHE A 112 -3.73 -4.14 -0.82
C PHE A 112 -3.55 -3.03 0.21
N GLY A 113 -3.85 -3.29 1.49
CA GLY A 113 -3.55 -2.37 2.59
C GLY A 113 -2.05 -2.09 2.72
N GLY A 114 -1.20 -3.09 2.52
CA GLY A 114 0.26 -2.95 2.51
C GLY A 114 0.78 -2.02 1.42
N PHE A 115 0.17 -2.03 0.22
CA PHE A 115 0.53 -1.09 -0.85
C PHE A 115 0.22 0.35 -0.48
N ALA A 116 -0.95 0.60 0.12
CA ALA A 116 -1.33 1.93 0.59
C ALA A 116 -0.39 2.44 1.70
N GLY A 117 -0.06 1.57 2.67
CA GLY A 117 0.87 1.90 3.75
C GLY A 117 2.30 2.19 3.24
N SER A 118 2.79 1.41 2.28
CA SER A 118 4.11 1.62 1.67
C SER A 118 4.18 2.96 0.92
N PHE A 119 3.12 3.32 0.19
CA PHE A 119 3.03 4.63 -0.46
C PHE A 119 2.99 5.78 0.55
N PHE A 120 2.21 5.63 1.63
CA PHE A 120 2.13 6.64 2.69
C PHE A 120 3.51 6.89 3.33
N ALA A 121 4.23 5.83 3.67
CA ALA A 121 5.58 5.92 4.23
C ALA A 121 6.55 6.66 3.27
N ALA A 122 6.51 6.33 1.97
CA ALA A 122 7.37 6.96 0.98
C ALA A 122 7.02 8.44 0.71
N ARG A 123 5.75 8.83 0.85
CA ARG A 123 5.31 10.22 0.76
C ARG A 123 5.73 11.04 1.98
N GLN A 124 5.53 10.50 3.18
CA GLN A 124 5.77 11.22 4.42
C GLN A 124 7.28 11.36 4.71
N GLY A 125 8.12 10.42 4.26
CA GLY A 125 9.59 10.46 4.40
C GLY A 125 10.10 10.26 5.83
N PHE A 126 9.19 10.32 6.80
CA PHE A 126 9.38 10.07 8.22
C PHE A 126 8.12 9.41 8.77
N VAL A 127 8.30 8.32 9.51
CA VAL A 127 7.21 7.56 10.11
C VAL A 127 7.48 7.44 11.60
N SER A 128 6.69 8.16 12.42
CA SER A 128 6.73 8.04 13.88
C SER A 128 5.60 7.11 14.37
N PRO A 129 5.86 6.24 15.36
CA PRO A 129 4.82 5.41 15.98
C PRO A 129 3.68 6.22 16.60
N GLU A 130 3.98 7.46 17.02
CA GLU A 130 3.02 8.42 17.56
C GLU A 130 1.99 8.89 16.54
N SER A 131 2.24 8.71 15.23
CA SER A 131 1.26 8.99 14.18
C SER A 131 0.18 7.90 14.04
N PHE A 132 0.37 6.74 14.68
CA PHE A 132 -0.55 5.59 14.62
C PHE A 132 -1.13 5.24 15.99
N ILE A 133 -1.58 6.28 16.71
CA ILE A 133 -2.28 6.07 17.99
C ILE A 133 -3.59 5.34 17.72
N PHE A 134 -3.97 4.45 18.64
CA PHE A 134 -5.20 3.68 18.56
C PHE A 134 -6.44 4.56 18.30
N LEU A 135 -6.47 5.77 18.87
CA LEU A 135 -7.56 6.72 18.69
C LEU A 135 -7.73 7.17 17.22
N GLU A 136 -6.64 7.49 16.52
CA GLU A 136 -6.68 7.88 15.10
C GLU A 136 -7.16 6.72 14.22
N SER A 137 -6.73 5.50 14.54
CA SER A 137 -7.19 4.28 13.84
C SER A 137 -8.69 4.01 14.07
N ALA A 138 -9.17 4.26 15.29
CA ALA A 138 -10.58 4.08 15.65
C ALA A 138 -11.48 5.11 14.95
N ILE A 139 -11.02 6.36 14.78
CA ILE A 139 -11.78 7.42 14.09
C ILE A 139 -11.88 7.16 12.59
N ILE A 140 -10.85 6.60 11.96
CA ILE A 140 -10.86 6.30 10.51
C ILE A 140 -11.74 5.07 10.19
N LEU A 141 -11.90 4.14 11.15
CA LEU A 141 -12.72 2.93 10.99
C LEU A 141 -14.21 3.15 11.34
N ALA A 142 -14.52 4.12 12.20
CA ALA A 142 -15.88 4.44 12.67
C ALA A 142 -16.70 5.20 11.61
#